data_AF-A0A3A4JWL4-F1
#
_entry.id   AF-A0A3A4JWL4-F1
#
_cell.length_a   1.000
_cell.length_b   1.000
_cell.length_c   1.000
_cell.angle_alpha   90.00
_cell.angle_beta   90.00
_cell.angle_gamma   90.00
#
_symmetry.space_group_name_H-M   'P 1'
#
loop_
_entity.id
_entity.type
_entity.pdbx_description
1 polymer ?
#
loop_
_entity_poly.entity_id
_entity_poly.type
_entity_poly.pdbx_seq_one_letter_code
_entity_poly.pdbx_strand_id
1 'polypeptide(L)'
;MRHVGWFLGAAILFAVGWGGIASAQDIPGDYIVVLHDDGTEPLDVASAHGLSATHRYSAVFKGFAAHVPPQALKGLQRNPRVASVQPDRVVYAIAQTVPTGVARIGAYPSASALPIDAGVAVIDTGINLSHPDLNVAYGVDCQRLNKRTKDCYVGGNDDNGHGSHVAGIIAAKDDGVGVVGVAPGARLFAVKVLNSNGSGTLSGVIQGIDWVTRNASARGVSVANLSLGGGGSDDTDGDPNGCLITANAEHKAYCSLVAAGVTVVVAAGNESDDAANHTPAAYDELITVSALADFDGASGGLGSATYNFSSCSESVDDSFACFSNYGHDVDLMAPGVGIYSTYMNGGYASMSGTSMAAPHVAGAAALIVAASPATLTPQEVKAALLAGGDPAPCAAAGGVCQDDPDGVQESLLLVAPPAPPCMQDEDCGDGVFCNGQESCVSGSCLPGIAPCDDGINCTEDTCQEATAECLNLPADSLCDDHNVCTDDACVPGLGCGNAANAAACDDGDPCTQADFCSNKTCVAGAEILFCIDADACCPAGCSDADDSDCAPSVVCGDGVCAGDEAGESCNTCSVDCACIGKNCKNGCCGNGSCEKSETASGCPADCL
;
A
#
# COMPACT_ATOMS: atom_id res chain seq x y z
N MET A 1 -82.84 7.16 10.00
CA MET A 1 -82.34 6.48 8.78
C MET A 1 -80.84 6.26 9.02
N ARG A 2 -80.38 5.04 9.38
CA ARG A 2 -79.76 4.02 8.50
C ARG A 2 -78.60 4.63 7.67
N HIS A 3 -77.30 4.26 7.68
CA HIS A 3 -76.43 3.15 8.15
C HIS A 3 -75.00 3.75 8.33
N VAL A 4 -74.22 3.50 9.40
CA VAL A 4 -73.10 2.50 9.61
C VAL A 4 -72.22 2.12 8.39
N GLY A 5 -70.89 2.30 8.56
CA GLY A 5 -69.78 1.65 7.83
C GLY A 5 -68.46 2.43 8.01
N TRP A 6 -67.68 2.21 9.08
CA TRP A 6 -66.49 1.35 9.16
C TRP A 6 -65.57 1.41 7.92
N PHE A 7 -64.44 2.12 8.03
CA PHE A 7 -63.25 1.88 7.22
C PHE A 7 -62.11 1.44 8.15
N LEU A 8 -61.80 0.14 8.07
CA LEU A 8 -60.57 -0.44 8.59
C LEU A 8 -59.37 0.06 7.76
N GLY A 9 -58.23 0.23 8.45
CA GLY A 9 -56.94 0.46 7.81
C GLY A 9 -56.46 -0.74 7.01
N ALA A 10 -55.70 -0.44 5.97
CA ALA A 10 -54.76 -1.37 5.34
C ALA A 10 -53.47 -0.61 5.11
N ALA A 11 -52.44 -0.95 5.90
CA ALA A 11 -51.06 -0.59 5.63
C ALA A 11 -50.67 -1.23 4.29
N ILE A 12 -50.22 -0.42 3.34
CA ILE A 12 -49.58 -0.90 2.12
C ILE A 12 -48.13 -1.16 2.49
N LEU A 13 -47.83 -2.42 2.78
CA LEU A 13 -46.47 -2.97 2.78
C LEU A 13 -45.92 -2.87 1.35
N PHE A 14 -45.07 -1.87 1.09
CA PHE A 14 -44.14 -1.94 -0.02
C PHE A 14 -43.01 -2.88 0.39
N ALA A 15 -43.11 -4.15 -0.03
CA ALA A 15 -41.96 -5.03 -0.06
C ALA A 15 -40.99 -4.50 -1.12
N VAL A 16 -39.93 -3.84 -0.67
CA VAL A 16 -38.77 -3.54 -1.50
C VAL A 16 -38.06 -4.87 -1.73
N GLY A 17 -38.37 -5.51 -2.85
CA GLY A 17 -37.69 -6.73 -3.27
C GLY A 17 -36.27 -6.40 -3.69
N TRP A 18 -35.29 -6.99 -3.01
CA TRP A 18 -33.88 -6.94 -3.34
C TRP A 18 -33.62 -7.31 -4.81
N GLY A 19 -32.92 -6.43 -5.52
CA GLY A 19 -32.33 -6.72 -6.82
C GLY A 19 -31.14 -7.65 -6.64
N GLY A 20 -31.39 -8.95 -6.66
CA GLY A 20 -30.33 -9.93 -6.86
C GLY A 20 -29.69 -9.73 -8.24
N ILE A 21 -28.39 -9.99 -8.33
CA ILE A 21 -27.66 -10.09 -9.60
C ILE A 21 -28.44 -11.08 -10.47
N ALA A 22 -29.06 -10.58 -11.54
CA ALA A 22 -29.88 -11.39 -12.41
C ALA A 22 -28.97 -12.35 -13.19
N SER A 23 -28.82 -13.57 -12.68
CA SER A 23 -28.43 -14.72 -13.49
C SER A 23 -29.24 -14.68 -14.78
N ALA A 24 -28.60 -14.95 -15.93
CA ALA A 24 -29.27 -15.02 -17.22
C ALA A 24 -30.45 -16.00 -17.13
N GLN A 25 -31.64 -15.47 -16.86
CA GLN A 25 -32.82 -16.27 -16.63
C GLN A 25 -33.35 -16.64 -18.02
N ASP A 26 -33.21 -17.92 -18.36
CA ASP A 26 -33.86 -18.51 -19.51
C ASP A 26 -35.36 -18.19 -19.44
N ILE A 27 -35.93 -17.74 -20.55
CA ILE A 27 -37.36 -17.51 -20.67
C ILE A 27 -38.01 -18.89 -20.85
N PRO A 28 -38.79 -19.40 -19.86
CA PRO A 28 -39.21 -20.79 -19.89
C PRO A 28 -40.04 -21.13 -21.13
N GLY A 29 -39.52 -22.06 -21.94
CA GLY A 29 -40.17 -22.53 -23.15
C GLY A 29 -39.86 -21.72 -24.41
N ASP A 30 -39.12 -20.62 -24.32
CA ASP A 30 -38.68 -19.86 -25.50
C ASP A 30 -37.28 -20.28 -25.93
N TYR A 31 -37.09 -20.46 -27.24
CA TYR A 31 -35.83 -20.92 -27.82
C TYR A 31 -35.49 -20.16 -29.09
N ILE A 32 -34.19 -20.00 -29.32
CA ILE A 32 -33.60 -19.56 -30.59
C ILE A 32 -33.10 -20.81 -31.33
N VAL A 33 -33.55 -20.98 -32.56
CA VAL A 33 -33.23 -22.10 -33.45
C VAL A 33 -32.38 -21.60 -34.60
N VAL A 34 -31.16 -22.11 -34.70
CA VAL A 34 -30.23 -21.84 -35.80
C VAL A 34 -30.28 -23.00 -36.79
N LEU A 35 -30.39 -22.69 -38.08
CA LEU A 35 -30.40 -23.66 -39.16
C LEU A 35 -29.06 -23.70 -39.88
N HIS A 36 -28.77 -24.85 -40.49
CA HIS A 36 -27.68 -24.94 -41.46
C HIS A 36 -27.99 -24.07 -42.69
N ASP A 37 -26.95 -23.51 -43.32
CA ASP A 37 -27.10 -22.69 -44.53
C ASP A 37 -27.24 -23.57 -45.78
N ASP A 38 -28.39 -24.24 -45.91
CA ASP A 38 -28.73 -25.17 -47.00
C ASP A 38 -29.83 -24.62 -47.94
N GLY A 39 -30.13 -23.33 -47.83
CA GLY A 39 -31.21 -22.66 -48.57
C GLY A 39 -32.61 -22.87 -47.99
N THR A 40 -32.73 -23.53 -46.83
CA THR A 40 -34.02 -23.70 -46.14
C THR A 40 -34.56 -22.39 -45.60
N GLU A 41 -35.85 -22.14 -45.83
CA GLU A 41 -36.56 -20.99 -45.27
C GLU A 41 -36.92 -21.24 -43.79
N PRO A 42 -36.46 -20.39 -42.84
CA PRO A 42 -36.63 -20.67 -41.42
C PRO A 42 -38.08 -20.83 -40.94
N LEU A 43 -39.02 -20.09 -41.53
CA LEU A 43 -40.43 -20.16 -41.15
C LEU A 43 -41.12 -21.46 -41.58
N ASP A 44 -40.63 -22.13 -42.63
CA ASP A 44 -41.14 -23.42 -43.06
C ASP A 44 -40.80 -24.50 -42.03
N VAL A 45 -39.58 -24.44 -41.46
CA VAL A 45 -39.15 -25.35 -40.39
C VAL A 45 -39.96 -25.13 -39.13
N ALA A 46 -40.19 -23.87 -38.72
CA ALA A 46 -41.06 -23.54 -37.60
C ALA A 46 -42.48 -24.12 -37.79
N SER A 47 -43.08 -23.87 -38.95
CA SER A 47 -44.44 -24.35 -39.27
C SER A 47 -44.54 -25.88 -39.32
N ALA A 48 -43.51 -26.57 -39.84
CA ALA A 48 -43.46 -28.03 -39.89
C ALA A 48 -43.45 -28.69 -38.50
N HIS A 49 -42.96 -27.98 -37.47
CA HIS A 49 -43.02 -28.41 -36.07
C HIS A 49 -44.22 -27.83 -35.30
N GLY A 50 -45.17 -27.21 -36.00
CA GLY A 50 -46.37 -26.61 -35.40
C GLY A 50 -46.08 -25.38 -34.55
N LEU A 51 -44.96 -24.68 -34.81
CA LEU A 51 -44.52 -23.52 -34.07
C LEU A 51 -44.87 -22.24 -34.80
N SER A 52 -45.29 -21.21 -34.05
CA SER A 52 -45.35 -19.85 -34.54
C SER A 52 -44.05 -19.14 -34.17
N ALA A 53 -43.24 -18.76 -35.16
CA ALA A 53 -42.03 -18.00 -34.90
C ALA A 53 -42.37 -16.60 -34.37
N THR A 54 -41.69 -16.19 -33.29
CA THR A 54 -41.73 -14.81 -32.78
C THR A 54 -40.76 -13.91 -33.54
N HIS A 55 -39.64 -14.47 -34.02
CA HIS A 55 -38.63 -13.75 -34.82
C HIS A 55 -38.11 -14.61 -35.96
N ARG A 56 -37.70 -13.97 -37.07
CA ARG A 56 -37.03 -14.60 -38.22
C ARG A 56 -35.65 -13.99 -38.42
N TYR A 57 -34.63 -14.84 -38.44
CA TYR A 57 -33.25 -14.45 -38.71
C TYR A 57 -32.88 -14.92 -40.12
N SER A 58 -32.40 -14.00 -40.95
CA SER A 58 -32.05 -14.32 -42.36
C SER A 58 -30.73 -13.74 -42.85
N ALA A 59 -30.14 -12.79 -42.13
CA ALA A 59 -28.91 -12.09 -42.50
C ALA A 59 -27.71 -12.51 -41.64
N VAL A 60 -27.86 -12.51 -40.31
CA VAL A 60 -26.82 -12.92 -39.36
C VAL A 60 -26.61 -14.43 -39.31
N PHE A 61 -27.70 -15.17 -39.46
CA PHE A 61 -27.77 -16.61 -39.71
C PHE A 61 -29.19 -16.93 -40.22
N LYS A 62 -29.42 -18.15 -40.71
CA LYS A 62 -30.76 -18.66 -41.01
C LYS A 62 -31.35 -19.28 -39.76
N GLY A 63 -32.49 -18.78 -39.29
CA GLY A 63 -33.08 -19.27 -38.05
C GLY A 63 -34.34 -18.54 -37.64
N PHE A 64 -34.87 -18.91 -36.48
CA PHE A 64 -36.04 -18.26 -35.89
C PHE A 64 -35.99 -18.35 -34.35
N ALA A 65 -36.73 -17.47 -33.67
CA ALA A 65 -37.07 -17.66 -32.26
C ALA A 65 -38.55 -18.03 -32.14
N ALA A 66 -38.91 -18.87 -31.17
CA ALA A 66 -40.29 -19.27 -30.92
C ALA A 66 -40.48 -19.79 -29.50
N HIS A 67 -41.75 -19.79 -29.04
CA HIS A 67 -42.16 -20.62 -27.91
C HIS A 67 -42.28 -22.07 -28.37
N VAL A 68 -41.48 -22.97 -27.77
CA VAL A 68 -41.36 -24.38 -28.14
C VAL A 68 -41.87 -25.26 -27.00
N PRO A 69 -43.04 -25.91 -27.16
CA PRO A 69 -43.52 -26.89 -26.21
C PRO A 69 -42.51 -28.06 -26.07
N PRO A 70 -42.40 -28.71 -24.89
CA PRO A 70 -41.42 -29.77 -24.65
C PRO A 70 -41.45 -30.93 -25.67
N GLN A 71 -42.63 -31.18 -26.25
CA GLN A 71 -42.83 -32.21 -27.28
C GLN A 71 -42.17 -31.84 -28.62
N ALA A 72 -42.19 -30.56 -29.00
CA ALA A 72 -41.60 -30.05 -30.24
C ALA A 72 -40.08 -29.86 -30.13
N LEU A 73 -39.56 -29.60 -28.92
CA LEU A 73 -38.13 -29.39 -28.67
C LEU A 73 -37.27 -30.60 -29.11
N LYS A 74 -37.69 -31.82 -28.75
CA LYS A 74 -37.00 -33.05 -29.19
C LYS A 74 -37.06 -33.24 -30.70
N GLY A 75 -38.13 -32.76 -31.35
CA GLY A 75 -38.29 -32.78 -32.80
C GLY A 75 -37.31 -31.83 -33.49
N LEU A 76 -37.15 -30.61 -32.96
CA LEU A 76 -36.17 -29.64 -33.43
C LEU A 76 -34.74 -30.13 -33.25
N GLN A 77 -34.39 -30.65 -32.08
CA GLN A 77 -33.04 -31.18 -31.79
C GLN A 77 -32.63 -32.38 -32.66
N ARG A 78 -33.59 -33.08 -33.27
CA ARG A 78 -33.35 -34.21 -34.17
C ARG A 78 -33.50 -33.86 -35.64
N ASN A 79 -33.90 -32.62 -35.95
CA ASN A 79 -34.12 -32.21 -37.33
C ASN A 79 -32.75 -31.96 -38.01
N PRO A 80 -32.44 -32.64 -39.13
CA PRO A 80 -31.13 -32.54 -39.77
C PRO A 80 -30.82 -31.16 -40.38
N ARG A 81 -31.82 -30.26 -40.46
CA ARG A 81 -31.65 -28.87 -40.92
C ARG A 81 -31.35 -27.90 -39.78
N VAL A 82 -31.54 -28.32 -38.52
CA VAL A 82 -31.29 -27.51 -37.32
C VAL A 82 -29.84 -27.70 -36.89
N ALA A 83 -29.08 -26.62 -36.88
CA ALA A 83 -27.69 -26.60 -36.43
C ALA A 83 -27.61 -26.52 -34.89
N SER A 84 -28.46 -25.72 -34.26
CA SER A 84 -28.54 -25.62 -32.81
C SER A 84 -29.90 -25.12 -32.33
N VAL A 85 -30.23 -25.47 -31.09
CA VAL A 85 -31.39 -24.94 -30.35
C VAL A 85 -30.87 -24.48 -29.00
N GLN A 86 -31.02 -23.19 -28.70
CA GLN A 86 -30.59 -22.59 -27.44
C GLN A 86 -31.79 -21.94 -26.74
N PRO A 87 -31.90 -22.03 -25.40
CA PRO A 87 -32.88 -21.25 -24.65
C PRO A 87 -32.74 -19.76 -24.97
N ASP A 88 -33.87 -19.06 -25.10
CA ASP A 88 -33.88 -17.60 -25.15
C ASP A 88 -33.78 -17.06 -23.72
N ARG A 89 -33.17 -15.89 -23.54
CA ARG A 89 -32.88 -15.34 -22.21
C ARG A 89 -33.26 -13.87 -22.13
N VAL A 90 -33.66 -13.44 -20.94
CA VAL A 90 -33.82 -12.01 -20.67
C VAL A 90 -32.45 -11.34 -20.76
N VAL A 91 -32.36 -10.26 -21.54
CA VAL A 91 -31.20 -9.36 -21.56
C VAL A 91 -31.63 -8.00 -21.00
N TYR A 92 -30.78 -7.41 -20.17
CA TYR A 92 -31.04 -6.14 -19.50
C TYR A 92 -30.28 -5.00 -20.20
N ALA A 93 -30.83 -3.79 -20.18
CA ALA A 93 -30.06 -2.59 -20.49
C ALA A 93 -29.05 -2.39 -19.36
N ILE A 94 -27.75 -2.38 -19.67
CA ILE A 94 -26.70 -2.04 -18.72
C ILE A 94 -26.57 -0.52 -18.68
N ALA A 95 -27.19 0.09 -17.66
CA ALA A 95 -26.87 1.46 -17.26
C ALA A 95 -25.53 1.45 -16.53
N GLN A 96 -24.83 2.58 -16.53
CA GLN A 96 -23.63 2.78 -15.72
C GLN A 96 -23.88 2.43 -14.25
N THR A 97 -22.91 1.75 -13.64
CA THR A 97 -22.90 1.38 -12.22
C THR A 97 -21.73 2.07 -11.55
N VAL A 98 -21.98 2.80 -10.46
CA VAL A 98 -20.91 3.32 -9.60
C VAL A 98 -20.41 2.17 -8.73
N PRO A 99 -19.14 1.74 -8.83
CA PRO A 99 -18.62 0.68 -7.97
C PRO A 99 -18.64 1.09 -6.50
N THR A 100 -18.82 0.13 -5.59
CA THR A 100 -18.89 0.38 -4.13
C THR A 100 -17.68 1.14 -3.64
N GLY A 101 -16.48 0.72 -4.04
CA GLY A 101 -15.24 1.40 -3.66
C GLY A 101 -15.16 2.88 -4.09
N VAL A 102 -15.71 3.23 -5.26
CA VAL A 102 -15.77 4.63 -5.72
C VAL A 102 -16.75 5.45 -4.88
N ALA A 103 -17.87 4.85 -4.49
CA ALA A 103 -18.84 5.49 -3.59
C ALA A 103 -18.28 5.63 -2.16
N ARG A 104 -17.60 4.59 -1.63
CA ARG A 104 -17.10 4.53 -0.26
C ARG A 104 -16.08 5.62 0.05
N ILE A 105 -15.22 5.91 -0.92
CA ILE A 105 -14.22 6.98 -0.80
C ILE A 105 -14.81 8.36 -1.13
N GLY A 106 -16.11 8.49 -1.45
CA GLY A 106 -16.73 9.79 -1.73
C GLY A 106 -16.40 10.39 -3.11
N ALA A 107 -15.81 9.61 -4.04
CA ALA A 107 -15.45 10.10 -5.37
C ALA A 107 -16.66 10.31 -6.30
N TYR A 108 -17.84 9.82 -5.91
CA TYR A 108 -19.09 9.97 -6.67
C TYR A 108 -20.25 10.50 -5.80
N PRO A 109 -21.12 11.42 -6.30
CA PRO A 109 -21.13 12.00 -7.65
C PRO A 109 -19.87 12.82 -7.94
N SER A 110 -19.30 12.60 -9.13
CA SER A 110 -18.12 13.33 -9.59
C SER A 110 -18.45 14.82 -9.60
N ALA A 111 -17.88 15.60 -8.69
CA ALA A 111 -18.21 17.03 -8.62
C ALA A 111 -17.47 17.87 -9.69
N SER A 112 -16.66 17.21 -10.54
CA SER A 112 -16.06 17.81 -11.72
C SER A 112 -17.00 17.76 -12.92
N ALA A 113 -17.71 18.87 -13.18
CA ALA A 113 -18.30 19.14 -14.50
C ALA A 113 -17.24 19.39 -15.60
N LEU A 114 -15.95 19.21 -15.29
CA LEU A 114 -14.80 19.51 -16.14
C LEU A 114 -14.00 18.23 -16.43
N PRO A 115 -13.38 18.11 -17.62
CA PRO A 115 -12.49 17.01 -17.95
C PRO A 115 -11.32 16.92 -16.96
N ILE A 116 -11.03 15.72 -16.45
CA ILE A 116 -9.84 15.46 -15.64
C ILE A 116 -8.60 15.44 -16.55
N ASP A 117 -7.80 16.51 -16.54
CA ASP A 117 -6.54 16.57 -17.30
C ASP A 117 -5.35 16.10 -16.46
N ALA A 118 -5.37 14.82 -16.12
CA ALA A 118 -4.22 14.13 -15.52
C ALA A 118 -3.88 12.89 -16.36
N GLY A 119 -2.58 12.58 -16.44
CA GLY A 119 -2.09 11.37 -17.09
C GLY A 119 -1.67 10.32 -16.06
N VAL A 120 -2.25 9.13 -16.14
CA VAL A 120 -1.98 8.03 -15.20
C VAL A 120 -1.36 6.85 -15.94
N ALA A 121 -0.15 6.45 -15.56
CA ALA A 121 0.50 5.24 -16.05
C ALA A 121 0.06 4.02 -15.24
N VAL A 122 -0.46 3.00 -15.92
CA VAL A 122 -0.79 1.70 -15.31
C VAL A 122 0.30 0.72 -15.72
N ILE A 123 1.21 0.44 -14.79
CA ILE A 123 2.35 -0.46 -15.00
C ILE A 123 1.93 -1.86 -14.53
N ASP A 124 1.43 -2.68 -15.46
CA ASP A 124 0.68 -3.91 -15.15
C ASP A 124 0.76 -4.94 -16.30
N THR A 125 -0.28 -5.76 -16.48
CA THR A 125 -0.54 -6.67 -17.60
C THR A 125 -0.95 -5.96 -18.89
N GLY A 126 -0.97 -4.62 -18.90
CA GLY A 126 -1.44 -3.80 -20.00
C GLY A 126 -2.88 -3.35 -19.80
N ILE A 127 -3.43 -2.61 -20.76
CA ILE A 127 -4.82 -2.17 -20.74
C ILE A 127 -5.46 -2.61 -22.06
N ASN A 128 -6.73 -3.00 -22.06
CA ASN A 128 -7.48 -3.10 -23.31
C ASN A 128 -7.57 -1.71 -23.97
N LEU A 129 -6.70 -1.48 -24.96
CA LEU A 129 -6.52 -0.18 -25.60
C LEU A 129 -7.76 0.31 -26.35
N SER A 130 -8.71 -0.59 -26.60
CA SER A 130 -9.96 -0.33 -27.33
C SER A 130 -11.21 -0.41 -26.45
N HIS A 131 -11.06 -0.50 -25.12
CA HIS A 131 -12.19 -0.57 -24.21
C HIS A 131 -13.07 0.69 -24.36
N PRO A 132 -14.38 0.55 -24.63
CA PRO A 132 -15.24 1.72 -24.90
C PRO A 132 -15.30 2.68 -23.70
N ASP A 133 -15.22 2.13 -22.50
CA ASP A 133 -15.31 2.84 -21.22
C ASP A 133 -13.97 3.47 -20.75
N LEU A 134 -12.87 3.29 -21.48
CA LEU A 134 -11.55 3.81 -21.07
C LEU A 134 -11.02 4.86 -22.05
N ASN A 135 -10.26 5.83 -21.53
CA ASN A 135 -9.56 6.85 -22.31
C ASN A 135 -8.05 6.55 -22.36
N VAL A 136 -7.67 5.50 -23.11
CA VAL A 136 -6.26 5.10 -23.22
C VAL A 136 -5.54 5.97 -24.26
N ALA A 137 -4.66 6.85 -23.78
CA ALA A 137 -3.94 7.82 -24.60
C ALA A 137 -2.75 7.20 -25.35
N TYR A 138 -2.06 6.25 -24.73
CA TYR A 138 -0.91 5.56 -25.33
C TYR A 138 -0.65 4.23 -24.63
N GLY A 139 0.10 3.33 -25.28
CA GLY A 139 0.51 2.09 -24.65
C GLY A 139 1.84 1.54 -25.17
N VAL A 140 2.53 0.80 -24.30
CA VAL A 140 3.77 0.08 -24.58
C VAL A 140 3.79 -1.33 -23.98
N ASP A 141 4.51 -2.24 -24.63
CA ASP A 141 4.82 -3.59 -24.16
C ASP A 141 6.32 -3.68 -23.83
N CYS A 142 6.62 -3.76 -22.54
CA CYS A 142 7.96 -3.90 -21.98
C CYS A 142 8.30 -5.36 -21.62
N GLN A 143 7.34 -6.29 -21.72
CA GLN A 143 7.60 -7.73 -21.66
C GLN A 143 8.32 -8.24 -22.91
N ARG A 144 8.05 -7.61 -24.06
CA ARG A 144 8.72 -7.90 -25.33
C ARG A 144 9.53 -6.69 -25.76
N LEU A 145 10.85 -6.75 -25.57
CA LEU A 145 11.71 -5.66 -26.01
C LEU A 145 12.00 -5.70 -27.51
N ASN A 146 12.18 -4.52 -28.07
CA ASN A 146 12.63 -4.37 -29.43
C ASN A 146 14.03 -4.97 -29.60
N LYS A 147 14.17 -5.92 -30.55
CA LYS A 147 15.42 -6.66 -30.71
C LYS A 147 16.63 -5.77 -31.01
N ARG A 148 16.39 -4.62 -31.65
CA ARG A 148 17.42 -3.65 -32.06
C ARG A 148 17.65 -2.57 -31.00
N THR A 149 16.59 -1.92 -30.52
CA THR A 149 16.75 -0.80 -29.56
C THR A 149 16.85 -1.26 -28.12
N LYS A 150 16.42 -2.50 -27.82
CA LYS A 150 16.25 -3.05 -26.47
C LYS A 150 15.28 -2.26 -25.59
N ASP A 151 14.40 -1.45 -26.21
CA ASP A 151 13.37 -0.64 -25.54
C ASP A 151 11.98 -1.27 -25.76
N CYS A 152 10.97 -0.81 -25.02
CA CYS A 152 9.59 -1.31 -25.13
C CYS A 152 9.00 -1.11 -26.55
N TYR A 153 8.14 -2.01 -27.00
CA TYR A 153 7.37 -1.80 -28.24
C TYR A 153 6.14 -0.93 -27.97
N VAL A 154 5.70 -0.18 -28.97
CA VAL A 154 4.36 0.42 -28.95
C VAL A 154 3.33 -0.71 -28.94
N GLY A 155 2.36 -0.65 -28.02
CA GLY A 155 1.42 -1.73 -27.78
C GLY A 155 0.89 -1.73 -26.35
N GLY A 156 1.01 -2.86 -25.65
CA GLY A 156 0.55 -2.97 -24.26
C GLY A 156 -0.92 -3.33 -24.12
N ASN A 157 -1.51 -4.00 -25.11
CA ASN A 157 -2.86 -4.52 -24.98
C ASN A 157 -2.89 -5.65 -23.95
N ASP A 158 -3.92 -5.62 -23.11
CA ASP A 158 -4.10 -6.59 -22.05
C ASP A 158 -4.48 -7.98 -22.60
N ASP A 159 -3.86 -9.01 -22.03
CA ASP A 159 -4.08 -10.44 -22.30
C ASP A 159 -4.30 -11.26 -21.02
N ASN A 160 -4.46 -10.60 -19.88
CA ASN A 160 -4.78 -11.19 -18.59
C ASN A 160 -6.13 -10.66 -18.05
N GLY A 161 -6.34 -9.34 -18.11
CA GLY A 161 -7.52 -8.63 -17.63
C GLY A 161 -7.28 -7.77 -16.39
N HIS A 162 -6.24 -8.08 -15.59
CA HIS A 162 -5.93 -7.36 -14.35
C HIS A 162 -5.66 -5.87 -14.58
N GLY A 163 -4.84 -5.51 -15.56
CA GLY A 163 -4.47 -4.12 -15.80
C GLY A 163 -5.61 -3.30 -16.41
N SER A 164 -6.49 -3.94 -17.21
CA SER A 164 -7.76 -3.31 -17.62
C SER A 164 -8.69 -3.07 -16.43
N HIS A 165 -8.70 -3.95 -15.43
CA HIS A 165 -9.48 -3.78 -14.21
C HIS A 165 -8.98 -2.64 -13.34
N VAL A 166 -7.67 -2.58 -13.11
CA VAL A 166 -6.99 -1.48 -12.42
C VAL A 166 -7.28 -0.15 -13.13
N ALA A 167 -7.14 -0.11 -14.46
CA ALA A 167 -7.40 1.10 -15.25
C ALA A 167 -8.84 1.63 -15.14
N GLY A 168 -9.83 0.75 -15.04
CA GLY A 168 -11.22 1.15 -14.87
C GLY A 168 -11.52 1.76 -13.51
N ILE A 169 -10.91 1.23 -12.43
CA ILE A 169 -11.03 1.80 -11.08
C ILE A 169 -10.47 3.23 -11.08
N ILE A 170 -9.34 3.45 -11.75
CA ILE A 170 -8.73 4.78 -11.86
C ILE A 170 -9.63 5.71 -12.68
N ALA A 171 -10.02 5.34 -13.90
CA ALA A 171 -10.49 6.31 -14.90
C ALA A 171 -11.55 5.82 -15.90
N ALA A 172 -12.37 4.83 -15.56
CA ALA A 172 -13.57 4.53 -16.37
C ALA A 172 -14.45 5.79 -16.53
N LYS A 173 -15.07 5.96 -17.69
CA LYS A 173 -15.71 7.22 -18.09
C LYS A 173 -17.03 7.40 -17.37
N ASP A 174 -17.36 8.65 -17.03
CA ASP A 174 -18.71 9.03 -16.62
C ASP A 174 -19.56 9.33 -17.86
N ASP A 175 -20.02 8.29 -18.57
CA ASP A 175 -20.71 8.40 -19.87
C ASP A 175 -22.05 7.66 -19.97
N GLY A 176 -22.57 7.14 -18.86
CA GLY A 176 -23.83 6.41 -18.78
C GLY A 176 -23.75 4.94 -19.19
N VAL A 177 -22.56 4.43 -19.52
CA VAL A 177 -22.29 3.01 -19.80
C VAL A 177 -21.35 2.44 -18.73
N GLY A 178 -21.43 1.13 -18.47
CA GLY A 178 -20.36 0.43 -17.78
C GLY A 178 -20.20 0.80 -16.30
N VAL A 179 -18.99 1.24 -15.92
CA VAL A 179 -18.67 1.68 -14.56
C VAL A 179 -18.13 3.11 -14.57
N VAL A 180 -17.94 3.71 -13.40
CA VAL A 180 -17.25 5.00 -13.27
C VAL A 180 -15.96 4.80 -12.48
N GLY A 181 -14.87 5.42 -12.91
CA GLY A 181 -13.61 5.43 -12.16
C GLY A 181 -13.58 6.56 -11.14
N VAL A 182 -12.55 6.57 -10.28
CA VAL A 182 -12.33 7.64 -9.31
C VAL A 182 -12.01 8.98 -9.97
N ALA A 183 -11.23 8.97 -11.06
CA ALA A 183 -10.89 10.11 -11.90
C ALA A 183 -11.47 9.91 -13.32
N PRO A 184 -12.79 10.09 -13.51
CA PRO A 184 -13.47 9.63 -14.72
C PRO A 184 -12.88 10.24 -15.99
N GLY A 185 -12.47 9.39 -16.94
CA GLY A 185 -11.96 9.82 -18.23
C GLY A 185 -10.54 10.41 -18.24
N ALA A 186 -9.82 10.38 -17.12
CA ALA A 186 -8.39 10.75 -17.09
C ALA A 186 -7.58 9.95 -18.14
N ARG A 187 -6.48 10.53 -18.64
CA ARG A 187 -5.68 9.93 -19.72
C ARG A 187 -4.88 8.74 -19.18
N LEU A 188 -5.18 7.55 -19.65
CA LEU A 188 -4.49 6.33 -19.23
C LEU A 188 -3.32 5.99 -20.16
N PHE A 189 -2.20 5.57 -19.59
CA PHE A 189 -1.03 5.07 -20.30
C PHE A 189 -0.79 3.60 -19.93
N ALA A 190 -0.96 2.70 -20.89
CA ALA A 190 -0.78 1.26 -20.68
C ALA A 190 0.71 0.90 -20.72
N VAL A 191 1.28 0.46 -19.61
CA VAL A 191 2.70 0.05 -19.54
C VAL A 191 2.73 -1.43 -19.16
N LYS A 192 2.75 -2.31 -20.17
CA LYS A 192 2.69 -3.76 -19.96
C LYS A 192 4.05 -4.32 -19.52
N VAL A 193 4.16 -4.67 -18.25
CA VAL A 193 5.32 -5.31 -17.61
C VAL A 193 5.00 -6.70 -17.05
N LEU A 194 3.73 -7.15 -17.12
CA LEU A 194 3.31 -8.50 -16.73
C LEU A 194 2.75 -9.27 -17.93
N ASN A 195 2.96 -10.58 -17.94
CA ASN A 195 2.49 -11.48 -19.00
C ASN A 195 1.03 -11.94 -18.78
N SER A 196 0.51 -12.82 -19.65
CA SER A 196 -0.87 -13.32 -19.60
C SER A 196 -1.24 -14.09 -18.32
N ASN A 197 -0.24 -14.54 -17.55
CA ASN A 197 -0.45 -15.20 -16.25
C ASN A 197 -0.32 -14.22 -15.08
N GLY A 198 -0.17 -12.92 -15.32
CA GLY A 198 0.02 -11.90 -14.28
C GLY A 198 1.45 -11.86 -13.72
N SER A 199 2.42 -12.55 -14.32
CA SER A 199 3.80 -12.58 -13.83
C SER A 199 4.73 -11.70 -14.68
N GLY A 200 5.71 -11.07 -14.05
CA GLY A 200 6.75 -10.28 -14.72
C GLY A 200 8.14 -10.56 -14.14
N THR A 201 9.16 -9.93 -14.72
CA THR A 201 10.51 -9.92 -14.17
C THR A 201 10.80 -8.52 -13.63
N LEU A 202 11.60 -8.41 -12.58
CA LEU A 202 12.05 -7.11 -12.06
C LEU A 202 12.67 -6.24 -13.17
N SER A 203 13.48 -6.84 -14.04
CA SER A 203 14.04 -6.14 -15.20
C SER A 203 12.99 -5.57 -16.18
N GLY A 204 11.85 -6.25 -16.33
CA GLY A 204 10.74 -5.78 -17.15
C GLY A 204 9.96 -4.64 -16.48
N VAL A 205 9.79 -4.72 -15.16
CA VAL A 205 9.19 -3.65 -14.33
C VAL A 205 10.07 -2.40 -14.39
N ILE A 206 11.38 -2.52 -14.11
CA ILE A 206 12.36 -1.42 -14.21
C ILE A 206 12.35 -0.83 -15.63
N GLN A 207 12.24 -1.64 -16.68
CA GLN A 207 12.16 -1.13 -18.04
C GLN A 207 10.85 -0.34 -18.31
N GLY A 208 9.74 -0.76 -17.72
CA GLY A 208 8.48 0.00 -17.73
C GLY A 208 8.60 1.33 -17.00
N ILE A 209 9.19 1.32 -15.80
CA ILE A 209 9.49 2.52 -15.01
C ILE A 209 10.38 3.48 -15.82
N ASP A 210 11.50 2.99 -16.36
CA ASP A 210 12.40 3.78 -17.21
C ASP A 210 11.66 4.43 -18.40
N TRP A 211 10.73 3.70 -19.03
CA TRP A 211 9.92 4.27 -20.10
C TRP A 211 9.02 5.41 -19.59
N VAL A 212 8.34 5.24 -18.45
CA VAL A 212 7.50 6.29 -17.86
C VAL A 212 8.35 7.49 -17.49
N THR A 213 9.43 7.30 -16.73
CA THR A 213 10.36 8.36 -16.31
C THR A 213 10.83 9.22 -17.49
N ARG A 214 11.22 8.60 -18.61
CA ARG A 214 11.67 9.33 -19.82
C ARG A 214 10.56 10.07 -20.56
N ASN A 215 9.31 9.63 -20.42
CA ASN A 215 8.18 10.13 -21.21
C ASN A 215 7.20 10.99 -20.40
N ALA A 216 7.31 11.03 -19.07
CA ALA A 216 6.32 11.61 -18.18
C ALA A 216 6.02 13.07 -18.52
N SER A 217 7.04 13.93 -18.52
CA SER A 217 6.89 15.36 -18.86
C SER A 217 6.33 15.57 -20.29
N ALA A 218 6.86 14.86 -21.28
CA ALA A 218 6.45 15.04 -22.68
C ALA A 218 5.02 14.56 -22.97
N ARG A 219 4.49 13.64 -22.16
CA ARG A 219 3.15 13.07 -22.30
C ARG A 219 2.16 13.56 -21.25
N GLY A 220 2.62 14.35 -20.28
CA GLY A 220 1.83 14.78 -19.13
C GLY A 220 1.37 13.61 -18.27
N VAL A 221 2.26 12.64 -17.99
CA VAL A 221 2.04 11.62 -16.95
C VAL A 221 2.47 12.22 -15.62
N SER A 222 1.57 12.21 -14.64
CA SER A 222 1.78 12.76 -13.30
C SER A 222 1.58 11.72 -12.20
N VAL A 223 0.90 10.61 -12.50
CA VAL A 223 0.66 9.51 -11.55
C VAL A 223 1.04 8.18 -12.19
N ALA A 224 1.62 7.27 -11.43
CA ALA A 224 1.83 5.88 -11.81
C ALA A 224 1.22 4.94 -10.75
N ASN A 225 0.49 3.93 -11.21
CA ASN A 225 -0.06 2.87 -10.37
C ASN A 225 0.64 1.55 -10.69
N LEU A 226 1.15 0.88 -9.66
CA LEU A 226 1.74 -0.45 -9.74
C LEU A 226 1.01 -1.40 -8.79
N SER A 227 0.05 -2.15 -9.34
CA SER A 227 -0.69 -3.17 -8.61
C SER A 227 0.04 -4.52 -8.67
N LEU A 228 1.31 -4.51 -8.29
CA LEU A 228 2.25 -5.64 -8.32
C LEU A 228 3.24 -5.53 -7.16
N GLY A 229 3.85 -6.66 -6.80
CA GLY A 229 4.88 -6.71 -5.77
C GLY A 229 5.51 -8.09 -5.69
N GLY A 230 6.48 -8.22 -4.79
CA GLY A 230 7.13 -9.47 -4.45
C GLY A 230 7.85 -9.36 -3.11
N GLY A 231 8.49 -10.44 -2.67
CA GLY A 231 9.30 -10.40 -1.46
C GLY A 231 10.55 -9.53 -1.64
N GLY A 232 10.84 -8.70 -0.66
CA GLY A 232 11.95 -7.76 -0.65
C GLY A 232 12.01 -7.01 0.68
N SER A 233 12.90 -6.05 0.82
CA SER A 233 12.86 -5.10 1.93
C SER A 233 13.40 -3.77 1.42
N ASP A 234 13.09 -2.68 2.10
CA ASP A 234 13.79 -1.44 1.83
C ASP A 234 15.27 -1.58 2.18
N ASP A 235 16.14 -1.06 1.32
CA ASP A 235 17.58 -0.97 1.54
C ASP A 235 17.99 0.33 2.24
N THR A 236 17.03 1.20 2.57
CA THR A 236 17.26 2.49 3.24
C THR A 236 16.32 2.80 4.41
N ASP A 237 15.61 1.80 4.95
CA ASP A 237 14.66 1.97 6.04
C ASP A 237 15.25 2.84 7.19
N GLY A 238 14.54 3.93 7.52
CA GLY A 238 14.94 4.93 8.51
C GLY A 238 15.92 6.02 8.03
N ASP A 239 16.29 6.07 6.74
CA ASP A 239 17.05 7.20 6.18
C ASP A 239 16.10 8.31 5.69
N PRO A 240 16.14 9.52 6.28
CA PRO A 240 15.36 10.66 5.78
C PRO A 240 15.74 11.10 4.36
N ASN A 241 16.81 10.53 3.78
CA ASN A 241 17.25 10.78 2.42
C ASN A 241 16.99 9.62 1.45
N GLY A 242 16.28 8.54 1.84
CA GLY A 242 16.13 7.22 1.18
C GLY A 242 16.63 7.09 -0.27
N CYS A 243 16.13 7.90 -1.19
CA CYS A 243 16.57 7.94 -2.57
C CYS A 243 18.03 8.35 -2.87
N LEU A 244 18.79 8.89 -1.92
CA LEU A 244 20.17 9.38 -2.11
C LEU A 244 21.24 8.31 -1.90
N ILE A 245 20.96 7.26 -1.12
CA ILE A 245 21.98 6.28 -0.72
C ILE A 245 21.71 4.85 -1.20
N THR A 246 20.50 4.56 -1.71
CA THR A 246 20.14 3.22 -2.18
C THR A 246 21.16 2.68 -3.20
N ALA A 247 21.50 1.39 -3.07
CA ALA A 247 22.28 0.65 -4.06
C ALA A 247 21.40 -0.31 -4.89
N ASN A 248 20.18 -0.60 -4.41
CA ASN A 248 19.22 -1.47 -5.05
C ASN A 248 18.74 -0.90 -6.40
N ALA A 249 18.71 -1.74 -7.44
CA ALA A 249 18.32 -1.32 -8.78
C ALA A 249 16.80 -1.05 -8.90
N GLU A 250 15.99 -1.74 -8.11
CA GLU A 250 14.54 -1.54 -8.04
C GLU A 250 14.23 -0.18 -7.40
N HIS A 251 14.71 0.04 -6.18
CA HIS A 251 14.55 1.29 -5.45
C HIS A 251 15.02 2.51 -6.26
N LYS A 252 16.23 2.45 -6.86
CA LYS A 252 16.73 3.50 -7.77
C LYS A 252 15.78 3.83 -8.92
N ALA A 253 15.07 2.84 -9.45
CA ALA A 253 14.12 3.07 -10.53
C ALA A 253 12.91 3.86 -10.03
N TYR A 254 12.38 3.52 -8.85
CA TYR A 254 11.28 4.25 -8.21
C TYR A 254 11.68 5.67 -7.82
N CYS A 255 12.83 5.85 -7.16
CA CYS A 255 13.40 7.16 -6.88
C CYS A 255 13.55 8.03 -8.14
N SER A 256 13.99 7.44 -9.25
CA SER A 256 14.11 8.16 -10.53
C SER A 256 12.75 8.56 -11.10
N LEU A 257 11.71 7.75 -10.88
CA LEU A 257 10.34 8.03 -11.30
C LEU A 257 9.72 9.15 -10.47
N VAL A 258 9.87 9.09 -9.13
CA VAL A 258 9.45 10.14 -8.20
C VAL A 258 10.18 11.45 -8.51
N ALA A 259 11.51 11.42 -8.71
CA ALA A 259 12.30 12.60 -9.08
C ALA A 259 11.91 13.19 -10.46
N ALA A 260 11.25 12.42 -11.34
CA ALA A 260 10.69 12.92 -12.59
C ALA A 260 9.32 13.62 -12.40
N GLY A 261 8.85 13.75 -11.16
CA GLY A 261 7.60 14.43 -10.79
C GLY A 261 6.36 13.53 -10.91
N VAL A 262 6.54 12.20 -10.87
CA VAL A 262 5.43 11.25 -10.94
C VAL A 262 5.11 10.75 -9.53
N THR A 263 3.88 10.97 -9.06
CA THR A 263 3.37 10.35 -7.84
C THR A 263 3.16 8.85 -8.08
N VAL A 264 3.73 8.00 -7.23
CA VAL A 264 3.72 6.55 -7.42
C VAL A 264 2.88 5.89 -6.33
N VAL A 265 1.90 5.08 -6.74
CA VAL A 265 1.01 4.34 -5.86
C VAL A 265 1.21 2.84 -6.08
N VAL A 266 1.38 2.09 -4.99
CA VAL A 266 1.68 0.66 -5.00
C VAL A 266 0.74 -0.13 -4.08
N ALA A 267 0.55 -1.40 -4.39
CA ALA A 267 -0.23 -2.31 -3.55
C ALA A 267 0.63 -2.85 -2.39
N ALA A 268 0.09 -2.92 -1.18
CA ALA A 268 0.82 -3.44 -0.02
C ALA A 268 1.20 -4.94 -0.14
N GLY A 269 0.42 -5.72 -0.90
CA GLY A 269 0.56 -7.18 -1.04
C GLY A 269 -0.67 -7.92 -0.50
N ASN A 270 -0.71 -9.24 -0.69
CA ASN A 270 -1.88 -10.08 -0.40
C ASN A 270 -1.53 -11.35 0.41
N GLU A 271 -0.51 -11.25 1.26
CA GLU A 271 0.07 -12.36 2.02
C GLU A 271 -0.34 -12.37 3.49
N SER A 272 -1.07 -11.35 3.97
CA SER A 272 -1.32 -11.09 5.39
C SER A 272 0.00 -11.04 6.18
N ASP A 273 0.96 -10.30 5.65
CA ASP A 273 2.32 -10.13 6.17
C ASP A 273 2.65 -8.63 6.31
N ASP A 274 3.73 -8.32 7.01
CA ASP A 274 4.24 -6.96 7.17
C ASP A 274 4.77 -6.43 5.83
N ALA A 275 4.26 -5.28 5.38
CA ALA A 275 4.62 -4.61 4.14
C ALA A 275 6.13 -4.33 4.03
N ALA A 276 6.84 -4.23 5.17
CA ALA A 276 8.30 -4.12 5.24
C ALA A 276 9.03 -5.29 4.53
N ASN A 277 8.37 -6.44 4.41
CA ASN A 277 8.90 -7.65 3.75
C ASN A 277 8.56 -7.71 2.24
N HIS A 278 8.01 -6.64 1.67
CA HIS A 278 7.54 -6.61 0.29
C HIS A 278 8.03 -5.39 -0.48
N THR A 279 8.63 -5.59 -1.65
CA THR A 279 8.95 -4.50 -2.58
C THR A 279 7.98 -4.49 -3.77
N PRO A 280 7.54 -3.31 -4.22
CA PRO A 280 7.97 -1.97 -3.77
C PRO A 280 7.21 -1.40 -2.55
N ALA A 281 6.36 -2.17 -1.87
CA ALA A 281 5.51 -1.68 -0.76
C ALA A 281 6.30 -1.05 0.40
N ALA A 282 7.51 -1.52 0.68
CA ALA A 282 8.37 -1.02 1.75
C ALA A 282 9.08 0.32 1.44
N TYR A 283 8.91 0.92 0.26
CA TYR A 283 9.64 2.16 -0.10
C TYR A 283 8.87 3.42 0.34
N ASP A 284 9.43 4.16 1.29
CA ASP A 284 8.85 5.36 1.93
C ASP A 284 8.44 6.48 0.96
N GLU A 285 9.14 6.64 -0.17
CA GLU A 285 8.83 7.69 -1.14
C GLU A 285 7.61 7.37 -2.03
N LEU A 286 7.05 6.16 -1.92
CA LEU A 286 5.86 5.73 -2.65
C LEU A 286 4.61 5.88 -1.78
N ILE A 287 3.44 5.57 -2.34
CA ILE A 287 2.19 5.52 -1.59
C ILE A 287 1.72 4.06 -1.55
N THR A 288 1.87 3.42 -0.40
CA THR A 288 1.53 2.01 -0.20
C THR A 288 0.11 1.85 0.32
N VAL A 289 -0.66 0.97 -0.31
CA VAL A 289 -2.11 0.88 -0.09
C VAL A 289 -2.57 -0.50 0.36
N SER A 290 -3.14 -0.58 1.57
CA SER A 290 -3.83 -1.75 2.12
C SER A 290 -5.29 -1.83 1.65
N ALA A 291 -5.94 -2.99 1.84
CA ALA A 291 -7.28 -3.25 1.31
C ALA A 291 -8.36 -3.28 2.39
N LEU A 292 -9.46 -2.55 2.15
CA LEU A 292 -10.70 -2.58 2.92
C LEU A 292 -11.77 -3.43 2.20
N ALA A 293 -12.55 -4.19 2.95
CA ALA A 293 -13.82 -4.75 2.51
C ALA A 293 -14.96 -3.75 2.70
N ASP A 294 -15.61 -3.35 1.59
CA ASP A 294 -16.80 -2.49 1.57
C ASP A 294 -17.79 -3.06 0.54
N PHE A 295 -18.96 -3.48 1.02
CA PHE A 295 -19.92 -4.26 0.24
C PHE A 295 -21.10 -3.44 -0.26
N ASP A 296 -21.35 -2.25 0.29
CA ASP A 296 -22.48 -1.41 -0.10
C ASP A 296 -22.08 0.02 -0.51
N GLY A 297 -20.80 0.40 -0.40
CA GLY A 297 -20.31 1.71 -0.79
C GLY A 297 -20.57 2.78 0.27
N ALA A 298 -20.97 2.39 1.49
CA ALA A 298 -21.28 3.29 2.58
C ALA A 298 -20.51 2.92 3.84
N SER A 299 -20.21 3.93 4.66
CA SER A 299 -19.73 3.68 6.02
C SER A 299 -20.84 3.11 6.89
N GLY A 300 -20.49 2.29 7.88
CA GLY A 300 -21.37 1.85 8.96
C GLY A 300 -21.34 0.37 9.27
N GLY A 301 -20.61 -0.45 8.50
CA GLY A 301 -20.52 -1.90 8.69
C GLY A 301 -21.86 -2.62 8.52
N LEU A 302 -22.76 -2.08 7.70
CA LEU A 302 -24.12 -2.61 7.50
C LEU A 302 -24.29 -3.36 6.18
N GLY A 303 -23.28 -3.32 5.31
CA GLY A 303 -23.21 -4.06 4.08
C GLY A 303 -23.30 -5.56 4.32
N SER A 304 -24.01 -6.25 3.45
CA SER A 304 -24.04 -7.71 3.46
C SER A 304 -22.95 -8.23 2.54
N ALA A 305 -22.08 -9.11 3.05
CA ALA A 305 -21.02 -9.71 2.25
C ALA A 305 -21.55 -10.28 0.93
N THR A 306 -21.04 -9.72 -0.17
CA THR A 306 -21.40 -10.12 -1.54
C THR A 306 -20.36 -11.04 -2.18
N TYR A 307 -19.22 -11.23 -1.51
CA TYR A 307 -18.07 -11.94 -2.02
C TYR A 307 -17.51 -12.92 -0.98
N ASN A 308 -17.06 -14.09 -1.43
CA ASN A 308 -16.44 -15.10 -0.56
C ASN A 308 -15.11 -15.52 -1.21
N PHE A 309 -14.01 -15.34 -0.48
CA PHE A 309 -12.65 -15.59 -0.98
C PHE A 309 -12.11 -16.92 -0.42
N SER A 310 -11.30 -17.64 -1.21
CA SER A 310 -10.88 -18.99 -0.84
C SER A 310 -9.82 -19.05 0.26
N SER A 311 -9.04 -17.99 0.46
CA SER A 311 -8.04 -17.91 1.53
C SER A 311 -8.60 -17.35 2.83
N CYS A 312 -9.73 -16.64 2.79
CA CYS A 312 -10.40 -16.11 3.99
C CYS A 312 -11.84 -15.64 3.65
N SER A 313 -12.76 -15.82 4.59
CA SER A 313 -14.15 -15.41 4.43
C SER A 313 -14.35 -13.99 4.96
N GLU A 314 -14.24 -13.00 4.06
CA GLU A 314 -14.70 -11.64 4.35
C GLU A 314 -16.23 -11.62 4.43
N SER A 315 -16.74 -11.70 5.66
CA SER A 315 -18.18 -11.66 5.92
C SER A 315 -18.64 -10.33 6.52
N VAL A 316 -17.69 -9.43 6.76
CA VAL A 316 -17.87 -8.25 7.57
C VAL A 316 -17.63 -7.02 6.69
N ASP A 317 -18.57 -6.09 6.76
CA ASP A 317 -18.50 -4.84 6.02
C ASP A 317 -17.66 -3.81 6.80
N ASP A 318 -16.98 -2.92 6.09
CA ASP A 318 -16.01 -1.99 6.65
C ASP A 318 -14.93 -2.69 7.51
N SER A 319 -14.43 -3.84 7.05
CA SER A 319 -13.33 -4.57 7.70
C SER A 319 -12.04 -4.46 6.91
N PHE A 320 -10.91 -4.57 7.63
CA PHE A 320 -9.62 -4.79 7.00
C PHE A 320 -9.66 -6.12 6.25
N ALA A 321 -9.19 -6.15 5.01
CA ALA A 321 -9.21 -7.37 4.24
C ALA A 321 -8.16 -8.35 4.78
N CYS A 322 -8.61 -9.54 5.18
CA CYS A 322 -7.82 -10.64 5.74
C CYS A 322 -6.56 -11.05 4.97
N PHE A 323 -6.47 -10.74 3.68
CA PHE A 323 -5.30 -11.05 2.86
C PHE A 323 -4.33 -9.86 2.79
N SER A 324 -4.78 -8.64 3.12
CA SER A 324 -3.98 -7.43 2.94
C SER A 324 -2.74 -7.51 3.81
N ASN A 325 -1.63 -7.08 3.25
CA ASN A 325 -0.48 -6.72 4.06
C ASN A 325 -0.78 -5.45 4.85
N TYR A 326 -0.07 -5.30 5.97
CA TYR A 326 -0.23 -4.27 7.01
C TYR A 326 1.16 -3.77 7.42
N GLY A 327 1.27 -2.88 8.41
CA GLY A 327 2.56 -2.43 8.92
C GLY A 327 2.80 -0.95 8.68
N HIS A 328 3.85 -0.43 9.32
CA HIS A 328 4.19 0.99 9.31
C HIS A 328 4.49 1.59 7.91
N ASP A 329 4.86 0.76 6.94
CA ASP A 329 5.09 1.17 5.55
C ASP A 329 3.78 1.40 4.77
N VAL A 330 2.62 1.02 5.33
CA VAL A 330 1.31 1.28 4.72
C VAL A 330 0.90 2.72 5.00
N ASP A 331 0.69 3.49 3.93
CA ASP A 331 0.30 4.90 4.01
C ASP A 331 -1.21 5.07 4.18
N LEU A 332 -1.99 4.29 3.41
CA LEU A 332 -3.44 4.43 3.30
C LEU A 332 -4.12 3.09 3.12
N MET A 333 -5.38 3.03 3.51
CA MET A 333 -6.29 1.94 3.18
C MET A 333 -7.29 2.39 2.11
N ALA A 334 -7.67 1.49 1.19
CA ALA A 334 -8.73 1.76 0.23
C ALA A 334 -9.54 0.49 -0.11
N PRO A 335 -10.76 0.62 -0.67
CA PRO A 335 -11.60 -0.53 -1.01
C PRO A 335 -10.92 -1.51 -1.98
N GLY A 336 -10.81 -2.78 -1.58
CA GLY A 336 -10.07 -3.81 -2.30
C GLY A 336 -10.77 -5.16 -2.40
N VAL A 337 -12.01 -5.32 -1.92
CA VAL A 337 -12.75 -6.60 -1.96
C VAL A 337 -13.98 -6.51 -2.86
N GLY A 338 -14.10 -7.42 -3.84
CA GLY A 338 -15.29 -7.53 -4.69
C GLY A 338 -15.48 -6.36 -5.66
N ILE A 339 -14.43 -5.59 -5.92
CA ILE A 339 -14.47 -4.35 -6.70
C ILE A 339 -14.84 -4.66 -8.14
N TYR A 340 -15.93 -4.06 -8.64
CA TYR A 340 -16.40 -4.23 -10.02
C TYR A 340 -15.78 -3.16 -10.93
N SER A 341 -15.13 -3.59 -12.02
CA SER A 341 -14.44 -2.68 -12.95
C SER A 341 -14.42 -3.21 -14.39
N THR A 342 -13.85 -2.42 -15.31
CA THR A 342 -13.61 -2.81 -16.71
C THR A 342 -12.71 -4.03 -16.82
N TYR A 343 -12.78 -4.76 -17.93
CA TYR A 343 -12.02 -6.00 -18.13
C TYR A 343 -11.67 -6.21 -19.60
N MET A 344 -10.88 -7.25 -19.90
CA MET A 344 -10.50 -7.55 -21.28
C MET A 344 -11.71 -7.76 -22.21
N ASN A 345 -11.51 -7.55 -23.51
CA ASN A 345 -12.53 -7.69 -24.57
C ASN A 345 -13.75 -6.76 -24.45
N GLY A 346 -13.63 -5.64 -23.72
CA GLY A 346 -14.73 -4.69 -23.51
C GLY A 346 -15.71 -5.13 -22.44
N GLY A 347 -15.33 -6.13 -21.64
CA GLY A 347 -16.15 -6.68 -20.57
C GLY A 347 -15.94 -5.97 -19.24
N TYR A 348 -16.54 -6.53 -18.20
CA TYR A 348 -16.44 -6.07 -16.82
C TYR A 348 -16.34 -7.29 -15.92
N ALA A 349 -15.66 -7.16 -14.78
CA ALA A 349 -15.47 -8.23 -13.82
C ALA A 349 -15.38 -7.68 -12.40
N SER A 350 -15.56 -8.53 -11.40
CA SER A 350 -15.27 -8.22 -10.00
C SER A 350 -13.99 -8.92 -9.57
N MET A 351 -13.06 -8.18 -8.96
CA MET A 351 -11.79 -8.70 -8.45
C MET A 351 -11.52 -8.21 -7.03
N SER A 352 -10.65 -8.92 -6.30
CA SER A 352 -10.21 -8.56 -4.95
C SER A 352 -8.70 -8.57 -4.87
N GLY A 353 -8.14 -7.70 -4.04
CA GLY A 353 -6.71 -7.57 -3.75
C GLY A 353 -6.34 -6.14 -3.39
N THR A 354 -5.19 -5.93 -2.75
CA THR A 354 -4.56 -4.60 -2.63
C THR A 354 -4.27 -3.98 -4.00
N SER A 355 -4.15 -4.82 -5.03
CA SER A 355 -4.15 -4.43 -6.44
C SER A 355 -5.40 -3.67 -6.90
N MET A 356 -6.55 -3.84 -6.24
CA MET A 356 -7.79 -3.10 -6.49
C MET A 356 -7.93 -1.89 -5.55
N ALA A 357 -7.25 -1.89 -4.40
CA ALA A 357 -7.21 -0.76 -3.47
C ALA A 357 -6.32 0.38 -4.01
N ALA A 358 -5.07 0.08 -4.38
CA ALA A 358 -4.12 1.02 -4.96
C ALA A 358 -4.68 1.94 -6.07
N PRO A 359 -5.44 1.44 -7.08
CA PRO A 359 -5.99 2.30 -8.11
C PRO A 359 -7.04 3.30 -7.64
N HIS A 360 -7.68 3.11 -6.48
CA HIS A 360 -8.54 4.16 -5.90
C HIS A 360 -7.69 5.37 -5.48
N VAL A 361 -6.56 5.13 -4.80
CA VAL A 361 -5.61 6.17 -4.38
C VAL A 361 -4.94 6.83 -5.60
N ALA A 362 -4.57 6.04 -6.63
CA ALA A 362 -4.03 6.62 -7.87
C ALA A 362 -5.04 7.52 -8.60
N GLY A 363 -6.33 7.16 -8.58
CA GLY A 363 -7.40 8.02 -9.07
C GLY A 363 -7.53 9.31 -8.26
N ALA A 364 -7.50 9.22 -6.93
CA ALA A 364 -7.54 10.39 -6.05
C ALA A 364 -6.33 11.32 -6.27
N ALA A 365 -5.13 10.77 -6.41
CA ALA A 365 -3.93 11.52 -6.77
C ALA A 365 -4.10 12.27 -8.11
N ALA A 366 -4.73 11.63 -9.10
CA ALA A 366 -5.02 12.25 -10.39
C ALA A 366 -6.03 13.41 -10.27
N LEU A 367 -7.03 13.29 -9.39
CA LEU A 367 -7.95 14.38 -9.09
C LEU A 367 -7.25 15.58 -8.43
N ILE A 368 -6.38 15.32 -7.44
CA ILE A 368 -5.59 16.36 -6.75
C ILE A 368 -4.72 17.12 -7.76
N VAL A 369 -3.99 16.38 -8.61
CA VAL A 369 -3.16 16.99 -9.66
C VAL A 369 -3.99 17.81 -10.64
N ALA A 370 -5.15 17.30 -11.06
CA ALA A 370 -6.01 18.00 -12.02
C ALA A 370 -6.70 19.25 -11.42
N ALA A 371 -6.95 19.26 -10.11
CA ALA A 371 -7.56 20.38 -9.41
C ALA A 371 -6.57 21.52 -9.11
N SER A 372 -5.27 21.21 -9.04
CA SER A 372 -4.25 22.20 -8.70
C SER A 372 -3.87 23.10 -9.89
N PRO A 373 -3.87 24.44 -9.74
CA PRO A 373 -3.36 25.36 -10.76
C PRO A 373 -1.82 25.37 -10.85
N ALA A 374 -1.12 24.84 -9.85
CA ALA A 374 0.33 24.71 -9.80
C ALA A 374 0.76 23.25 -9.98
N THR A 375 1.97 23.04 -10.52
CA THR A 375 2.57 21.71 -10.58
C THR A 375 2.94 21.27 -9.17
N LEU A 376 2.21 20.30 -8.63
CA LEU A 376 2.52 19.68 -7.34
C LEU A 376 3.66 18.68 -7.49
N THR A 377 4.50 18.59 -6.47
CA THR A 377 5.48 17.53 -6.29
C THR A 377 4.81 16.25 -5.82
N PRO A 378 5.41 15.06 -6.06
CA PRO A 378 4.89 13.81 -5.53
C PRO A 378 4.66 13.82 -4.01
N GLN A 379 5.56 14.46 -3.26
CA GLN A 379 5.45 14.59 -1.81
C GLN A 379 4.24 15.45 -1.39
N GLU A 380 3.98 16.56 -2.08
CA GLU A 380 2.80 17.39 -1.81
C GLU A 380 1.49 16.62 -2.12
N VAL A 381 1.49 15.78 -3.16
CA VAL A 381 0.33 14.92 -3.48
C VAL A 381 0.15 13.84 -2.41
N LYS A 382 1.23 13.16 -1.99
CA LYS A 382 1.20 12.17 -0.89
C LYS A 382 0.67 12.80 0.40
N ALA A 383 1.20 13.96 0.79
CA ALA A 383 0.76 14.69 1.97
C ALA A 383 -0.72 15.10 1.90
N ALA A 384 -1.19 15.58 0.74
CA ALA A 384 -2.59 15.94 0.56
C ALA A 384 -3.55 14.73 0.66
N LEU A 385 -3.14 13.56 0.17
CA LEU A 385 -3.91 12.32 0.32
C LEU A 385 -3.97 11.85 1.77
N LEU A 386 -2.83 11.86 2.46
CA LEU A 386 -2.75 11.48 3.88
C LEU A 386 -3.58 12.39 4.77
N ALA A 387 -3.50 13.71 4.56
CA ALA A 387 -4.28 14.69 5.32
C ALA A 387 -5.79 14.58 5.10
N GLY A 388 -6.22 14.10 3.93
CA GLY A 388 -7.63 13.92 3.59
C GLY A 388 -8.23 12.58 3.98
N GLY A 389 -7.42 11.63 4.47
CA GLY A 389 -7.89 10.31 4.89
C GLY A 389 -8.76 10.35 6.15
N ASP A 390 -9.68 9.40 6.31
CA ASP A 390 -10.38 9.15 7.57
C ASP A 390 -9.45 8.38 8.51
N PRO A 391 -8.96 8.97 9.62
CA PRO A 391 -8.02 8.33 10.52
C PRO A 391 -8.70 7.31 11.46
N ALA A 392 -10.03 7.22 11.43
CA ALA A 392 -10.79 6.29 12.26
C ALA A 392 -11.90 5.62 11.44
N PRO A 393 -11.58 4.98 10.30
CA PRO A 393 -12.59 4.42 9.40
C PRO A 393 -13.46 3.35 10.08
N CYS A 394 -12.89 2.74 11.11
CA CYS A 394 -13.50 1.69 11.92
C CYS A 394 -14.46 2.23 12.98
N ALA A 395 -14.36 3.50 13.39
CA ALA A 395 -15.23 4.08 14.40
C ALA A 395 -16.68 4.21 13.90
N ALA A 396 -16.86 4.57 12.63
CA ALA A 396 -18.17 4.64 11.98
C ALA A 396 -18.82 3.25 11.80
N ALA A 397 -18.01 2.19 11.64
CA ALA A 397 -18.45 0.81 11.51
C ALA A 397 -18.74 0.10 12.84
N GLY A 398 -18.71 0.80 13.98
CA GLY A 398 -18.89 0.19 15.29
C GLY A 398 -17.65 -0.54 15.83
N GLY A 399 -16.46 -0.20 15.32
CA GLY A 399 -15.16 -0.73 15.76
C GLY A 399 -14.70 -1.99 15.02
N VAL A 400 -15.13 -2.17 13.78
CA VAL A 400 -15.10 -3.48 13.11
C VAL A 400 -13.82 -3.80 12.33
N CYS A 401 -12.96 -2.83 11.98
CA CYS A 401 -11.60 -3.13 11.51
C CYS A 401 -10.61 -3.45 12.66
N GLN A 402 -11.05 -4.24 13.65
CA GLN A 402 -10.19 -4.83 14.69
C GLN A 402 -9.36 -6.03 14.21
N ASP A 403 -9.56 -6.45 12.96
CA ASP A 403 -8.85 -7.57 12.35
C ASP A 403 -7.53 -7.15 11.68
N ASP A 404 -7.16 -5.88 11.79
CA ASP A 404 -5.84 -5.37 11.45
C ASP A 404 -4.76 -6.04 12.35
N PRO A 405 -3.83 -6.82 11.79
CA PRO A 405 -2.92 -7.66 12.57
C PRO A 405 -1.92 -6.93 13.47
N ASP A 406 -1.52 -5.70 13.14
CA ASP A 406 -0.58 -4.91 13.96
C ASP A 406 -1.26 -3.95 14.94
N GLY A 407 -2.57 -3.73 14.77
CA GLY A 407 -3.40 -2.87 15.60
C GLY A 407 -3.27 -1.37 15.31
N VAL A 408 -2.62 -0.98 14.21
CA VAL A 408 -2.43 0.40 13.76
C VAL A 408 -3.37 0.70 12.60
N GLN A 409 -4.50 1.36 12.90
CA GLN A 409 -5.47 1.71 11.87
C GLN A 409 -4.91 2.70 10.87
N GLU A 410 -4.65 2.24 9.64
CA GLU A 410 -4.29 3.15 8.55
C GLU A 410 -5.49 3.97 8.11
N SER A 411 -5.22 5.20 7.67
CA SER A 411 -6.28 6.12 7.27
C SER A 411 -6.96 5.62 6.00
N LEU A 412 -8.30 5.57 6.00
CA LEU A 412 -9.06 5.24 4.79
C LEU A 412 -9.05 6.42 3.84
N LEU A 413 -8.73 6.19 2.58
CA LEU A 413 -8.83 7.19 1.53
C LEU A 413 -10.23 7.82 1.48
N LEU A 414 -10.30 9.15 1.58
CA LEU A 414 -11.47 9.92 1.19
C LEU A 414 -11.09 10.92 0.09
N VAL A 415 -11.84 10.88 -0.99
CA VAL A 415 -11.89 11.90 -2.02
C VAL A 415 -12.95 12.89 -1.57
N ALA A 416 -12.53 13.97 -0.93
CA ALA A 416 -13.45 15.07 -0.66
C ALA A 416 -14.09 15.49 -2.00
N PRO A 417 -15.42 15.75 -2.06
CA PRO A 417 -15.94 16.51 -3.18
C PRO A 417 -15.08 17.79 -3.28
N PRO A 418 -14.70 18.27 -4.48
CA PRO A 418 -14.10 19.58 -4.62
C PRO A 418 -14.98 20.53 -3.84
N ALA A 419 -14.45 21.04 -2.73
CA ALA A 419 -15.15 22.03 -1.96
C ALA A 419 -15.51 23.15 -2.95
N PRO A 420 -16.72 23.75 -2.86
CA PRO A 420 -16.95 24.99 -3.55
C PRO A 420 -15.76 25.92 -3.23
N PRO A 421 -15.19 26.62 -4.22
CA PRO A 421 -13.96 27.35 -4.01
C PRO A 421 -14.14 28.27 -2.81
N CYS A 422 -13.24 28.15 -1.85
CA CYS A 422 -13.27 28.98 -0.66
C CYS A 422 -13.24 30.45 -1.08
N MET A 423 -13.98 31.30 -0.38
CA MET A 423 -13.92 32.75 -0.60
C MET A 423 -13.11 33.45 0.49
N GLN A 424 -12.96 32.81 1.64
CA GLN A 424 -12.25 33.30 2.81
C GLN A 424 -11.72 32.12 3.63
N ASP A 425 -10.73 32.37 4.49
CA ASP A 425 -10.03 31.33 5.26
C ASP A 425 -11.00 30.53 6.16
N GLU A 426 -12.06 31.17 6.67
CA GLU A 426 -13.06 30.49 7.50
C GLU A 426 -13.90 29.45 6.75
N ASP A 427 -13.90 29.49 5.41
CA ASP A 427 -14.57 28.47 4.59
C ASP A 427 -13.76 27.16 4.53
N CYS A 428 -12.49 27.20 4.95
CA CYS A 428 -11.55 26.10 4.82
C CYS A 428 -11.38 25.23 6.07
N GLY A 429 -11.97 25.63 7.20
CA GLY A 429 -11.89 24.86 8.43
C GLY A 429 -12.54 23.49 8.26
N ASP A 430 -11.74 22.44 8.22
CA ASP A 430 -12.22 21.06 8.14
C ASP A 430 -12.52 20.47 9.53
N GLY A 431 -12.20 21.22 10.60
CA GLY A 431 -12.42 20.84 11.98
C GLY A 431 -11.32 19.94 12.54
N VAL A 432 -10.27 19.68 11.75
CA VAL A 432 -9.02 19.06 12.18
C VAL A 432 -8.17 20.15 12.82
N PHE A 433 -7.66 19.90 14.02
CA PHE A 433 -6.84 20.84 14.79
C PHE A 433 -5.36 20.74 14.38
N CYS A 434 -4.88 19.54 14.10
CA CYS A 434 -3.47 19.23 13.90
C CYS A 434 -2.91 19.55 12.52
N ASN A 435 -3.74 19.89 11.55
CA ASN A 435 -3.31 20.43 10.26
C ASN A 435 -3.24 21.98 10.27
N GLY A 436 -3.44 22.61 11.43
CA GLY A 436 -3.32 24.06 11.60
C GLY A 436 -4.46 24.85 10.96
N GLN A 437 -4.43 26.17 11.13
CA GLN A 437 -5.43 27.05 10.52
C GLN A 437 -5.24 27.09 9.00
N GLU A 438 -6.23 26.60 8.28
CA GLU A 438 -6.24 26.51 6.83
C GLU A 438 -6.47 27.89 6.21
N SER A 439 -5.81 28.13 5.08
CA SER A 439 -5.90 29.41 4.37
C SER A 439 -6.54 29.21 3.00
N CYS A 440 -7.43 30.12 2.64
CA CYS A 440 -8.03 30.15 1.33
C CYS A 440 -7.14 30.91 0.34
N VAL A 441 -6.52 30.18 -0.59
CA VAL A 441 -5.67 30.77 -1.63
C VAL A 441 -6.22 30.43 -3.01
N SER A 442 -6.68 31.45 -3.73
CA SER A 442 -7.21 31.33 -5.10
C SER A 442 -8.38 30.34 -5.25
N GLY A 443 -9.21 30.21 -4.22
CA GLY A 443 -10.35 29.29 -4.22
C GLY A 443 -9.99 27.86 -3.82
N SER A 444 -8.77 27.61 -3.36
CA SER A 444 -8.34 26.32 -2.80
C SER A 444 -7.96 26.50 -1.34
N CYS A 445 -8.41 25.57 -0.50
CA CYS A 445 -7.99 25.51 0.90
C CYS A 445 -6.60 24.87 0.97
N LEU A 446 -5.65 25.61 1.54
CA LEU A 446 -4.32 25.09 1.84
C LEU A 446 -4.28 24.76 3.34
N PRO A 447 -3.81 23.57 3.72
CA PRO A 447 -3.64 23.22 5.12
C PRO A 447 -2.66 24.20 5.79
N GLY A 448 -2.91 24.47 7.07
CA GLY A 448 -2.01 25.27 7.89
C GLY A 448 -0.76 24.49 8.32
N ILE A 449 -0.03 25.08 9.26
CA ILE A 449 1.02 24.38 10.00
C ILE A 449 0.43 24.04 11.36
N ALA A 450 0.62 22.79 11.80
CA ALA A 450 0.22 22.33 13.13
C ALA A 450 0.68 23.35 14.20
N PRO A 451 -0.20 23.79 15.11
CA PRO A 451 0.12 24.87 16.04
C PRO A 451 1.03 24.44 17.21
N CYS A 452 1.69 23.28 17.11
CA CYS A 452 2.33 22.62 18.25
C CYS A 452 3.84 22.88 18.41
N ASP A 453 4.52 23.35 17.36
CA ASP A 453 5.93 23.77 17.47
C ASP A 453 6.04 24.99 18.40
N ASP A 454 6.68 24.82 19.56
CA ASP A 454 6.93 25.92 20.51
C ASP A 454 8.27 26.64 20.29
N GLY A 455 9.00 26.26 19.24
CA GLY A 455 10.30 26.82 18.88
C GLY A 455 11.43 26.34 19.78
N ILE A 456 11.23 25.29 20.58
CA ILE A 456 12.25 24.69 21.43
C ILE A 456 12.68 23.36 20.82
N ASN A 457 13.81 23.34 20.11
CA ASN A 457 14.31 22.15 19.40
C ASN A 457 14.53 20.87 20.25
N CYS A 458 14.38 20.91 21.57
CA CYS A 458 14.53 19.74 22.45
C CYS A 458 13.22 19.20 23.01
N THR A 459 12.08 19.78 22.64
CA THR A 459 10.77 19.22 22.93
C THR A 459 10.32 18.32 21.79
N GLU A 460 9.69 17.21 22.15
CA GLU A 460 8.87 16.44 21.23
C GLU A 460 7.48 17.09 21.19
N ASP A 461 7.20 17.79 20.09
CA ASP A 461 5.97 18.53 19.89
C ASP A 461 4.92 17.64 19.20
N THR A 462 4.05 17.04 20.01
CA THR A 462 3.00 16.12 19.54
C THR A 462 1.65 16.82 19.51
N CYS A 463 0.97 16.78 18.36
CA CYS A 463 -0.40 17.26 18.24
C CYS A 463 -1.42 16.14 18.51
N GLN A 464 -2.44 16.43 19.34
CA GLN A 464 -3.53 15.50 19.63
C GLN A 464 -4.87 15.98 19.06
N GLU A 465 -5.32 15.29 18.02
CA GLU A 465 -6.56 15.65 17.31
C GLU A 465 -7.82 15.44 18.15
N ALA A 466 -7.90 14.31 18.88
CA ALA A 466 -9.09 13.94 19.66
C ALA A 466 -9.42 14.91 20.80
N THR A 467 -8.42 15.65 21.30
CA THR A 467 -8.55 16.60 22.41
C THR A 467 -8.39 18.05 21.97
N ALA A 468 -7.94 18.30 20.73
CA ALA A 468 -7.52 19.61 20.23
C ALA A 468 -6.46 20.27 21.15
N GLU A 469 -5.44 19.49 21.52
CA GLU A 469 -4.36 19.91 22.43
C GLU A 469 -2.98 19.66 21.81
N CYS A 470 -2.02 20.54 22.10
CA CYS A 470 -0.60 20.33 21.81
C CYS A 470 0.12 19.87 23.07
N LEU A 471 0.90 18.80 22.97
CA LEU A 471 1.76 18.29 24.02
C LEU A 471 3.21 18.48 23.62
N ASN A 472 3.93 19.31 24.36
CA ASN A 472 5.34 19.58 24.13
C ASN A 472 6.10 18.99 25.30
N LEU A 473 6.58 17.77 25.12
CA LEU A 473 7.25 17.02 26.18
C LEU A 473 8.77 17.19 26.06
N PRO A 474 9.49 17.48 27.16
CA PRO A 474 10.94 17.60 27.11
C PRO A 474 11.57 16.24 26.79
N ALA A 475 12.48 16.22 25.82
CA ALA A 475 13.25 15.05 25.43
C ALA A 475 14.75 15.34 25.62
N ASP A 476 15.29 14.90 26.76
CA ASP A 476 16.69 15.13 27.14
C ASP A 476 17.69 14.56 26.13
N SER A 477 17.33 13.47 25.44
CA SER A 477 18.14 12.85 24.38
C SER A 477 18.39 13.76 23.18
N LEU A 478 17.48 14.70 22.88
CA LEU A 478 17.66 15.68 21.80
C LEU A 478 18.70 16.76 22.15
N CYS A 479 19.13 16.81 23.40
CA CYS A 479 20.17 17.71 23.89
C CYS A 479 21.55 17.09 24.01
N ASP A 480 21.69 15.79 23.69
CA ASP A 480 22.97 15.09 23.75
C ASP A 480 24.00 15.77 22.83
N ASP A 481 25.03 16.38 23.43
CA ASP A 481 26.14 17.00 22.69
C ASP A 481 27.34 16.06 22.57
N HIS A 482 27.15 14.78 22.93
CA HIS A 482 28.14 13.72 23.00
C HIS A 482 29.33 14.04 23.93
N ASN A 483 29.16 14.98 24.86
CA ASN A 483 30.14 15.27 25.88
C ASN A 483 29.78 14.58 27.20
N VAL A 484 30.51 13.52 27.52
CA VAL A 484 30.43 12.80 28.81
C VAL A 484 30.53 13.72 30.04
N CYS A 485 31.14 14.91 29.89
CA CYS A 485 31.30 15.89 30.96
C CYS A 485 30.15 16.90 31.13
N THR A 486 29.03 16.67 30.45
CA THR A 486 27.79 17.42 30.66
C THR A 486 26.62 16.51 31.01
N ASP A 487 25.71 17.02 31.82
CA ASP A 487 24.37 16.47 32.00
C ASP A 487 23.47 17.23 31.02
N ASP A 488 23.07 16.55 29.95
CA ASP A 488 22.24 17.11 28.89
C ASP A 488 20.77 16.92 29.23
N ALA A 489 20.06 18.04 29.33
CA ALA A 489 18.65 18.04 29.68
C ALA A 489 17.89 19.09 28.87
N CYS A 490 16.69 18.74 28.44
CA CYS A 490 15.78 19.70 27.87
C CYS A 490 15.08 20.46 28.99
N VAL A 491 15.29 21.78 29.03
CA VAL A 491 14.65 22.64 30.03
C VAL A 491 13.46 23.36 29.40
N PRO A 492 12.22 23.10 29.87
CA PRO A 492 11.03 23.75 29.34
C PRO A 492 11.16 25.29 29.38
N GLY A 493 11.01 25.94 28.23
CA GLY A 493 11.13 27.40 28.06
C GLY A 493 12.55 27.97 27.91
N LEU A 494 13.60 27.15 28.03
CA LEU A 494 15.00 27.57 27.90
C LEU A 494 15.80 26.77 26.85
N GLY A 495 15.30 25.61 26.41
CA GLY A 495 15.98 24.75 25.45
C GLY A 495 17.03 23.85 26.09
N CYS A 496 17.98 23.37 25.29
CA CYS A 496 19.01 22.46 25.77
C CYS A 496 19.92 23.09 26.81
N GLY A 497 20.01 22.43 27.96
CA GLY A 497 20.93 22.74 29.03
C GLY A 497 21.95 21.63 29.20
N ASN A 498 23.23 21.96 29.01
CA ASN A 498 24.33 21.00 29.13
C ASN A 498 25.14 21.38 30.37
N ALA A 499 24.65 21.02 31.56
CA ALA A 499 25.25 21.43 32.83
C ALA A 499 26.57 20.66 33.07
N ALA A 500 27.63 21.32 33.53
CA ALA A 500 28.90 20.62 33.79
C ALA A 500 28.72 19.61 34.94
N ASN A 501 29.16 18.37 34.72
CA ASN A 501 29.17 17.34 35.75
C ASN A 501 30.62 17.01 36.21
N ALA A 502 30.73 16.06 37.14
CA ALA A 502 32.00 15.58 37.68
C ALA A 502 32.14 14.06 37.51
N ALA A 503 31.54 13.51 36.45
CA ALA A 503 31.62 12.09 36.12
C ALA A 503 33.05 11.68 35.75
N ALA A 504 33.32 10.37 35.75
CA ALA A 504 34.53 9.83 35.15
C ALA A 504 34.47 9.97 33.63
N CYS A 505 35.61 10.24 33.01
CA CYS A 505 35.76 10.34 31.57
C CYS A 505 37.12 9.75 31.15
N ASP A 506 37.43 9.80 29.86
CA ASP A 506 38.71 9.42 29.29
C ASP A 506 39.17 10.58 28.40
N ASP A 507 40.34 11.16 28.69
CA ASP A 507 40.89 12.28 27.92
C ASP A 507 41.74 11.82 26.72
N GLY A 508 41.83 10.51 26.50
CA GLY A 508 42.60 9.88 25.44
C GLY A 508 44.11 9.85 25.68
N ASP A 509 44.58 10.33 26.84
CA ASP A 509 45.96 10.13 27.28
C ASP A 509 46.07 8.83 28.08
N PRO A 510 46.68 7.78 27.51
CA PRO A 510 46.79 6.52 28.21
C PRO A 510 47.74 6.62 29.43
N CYS A 511 48.51 7.70 29.58
CA CYS A 511 49.43 7.93 30.70
C CYS A 511 48.74 8.45 31.98
N THR A 512 47.44 8.75 31.91
CA THR A 512 46.65 9.24 33.05
C THR A 512 45.58 8.23 33.42
N GLN A 513 45.26 8.16 34.71
CA GLN A 513 44.20 7.30 35.22
C GLN A 513 43.25 8.05 36.13
N ALA A 514 42.00 7.60 36.14
CA ALA A 514 40.91 8.22 36.90
C ALA A 514 40.67 9.68 36.48
N ASP A 515 40.60 9.91 35.17
CA ASP A 515 40.23 11.21 34.62
C ASP A 515 38.78 11.56 35.01
N PHE A 516 38.53 12.85 35.17
CA PHE A 516 37.27 13.34 35.66
C PHE A 516 36.85 14.59 34.93
N CYS A 517 35.55 14.83 34.92
CA CYS A 517 34.98 16.00 34.28
C CYS A 517 35.16 17.25 35.15
N SER A 518 35.65 18.33 34.53
CA SER A 518 35.74 19.65 35.15
C SER A 518 35.44 20.75 34.14
N ASN A 519 34.46 21.60 34.45
CA ASN A 519 34.00 22.69 33.55
C ASN A 519 33.75 22.20 32.11
N LYS A 520 32.96 21.12 31.96
CA LYS A 520 32.58 20.50 30.66
C LYS A 520 33.76 19.92 29.86
N THR A 521 34.93 19.78 30.46
CA THR A 521 36.11 19.22 29.80
C THR A 521 36.58 18.02 30.59
N CYS A 522 36.97 16.95 29.91
CA CYS A 522 37.66 15.86 30.58
C CYS A 522 39.06 16.34 30.97
N VAL A 523 39.42 16.21 32.24
CA VAL A 523 40.75 16.59 32.74
C VAL A 523 41.48 15.35 33.23
N ALA A 524 42.75 15.26 32.81
CA ALA A 524 43.72 14.27 33.26
C ALA A 524 43.66 14.07 34.78
N GLY A 525 43.51 12.81 35.17
CA GLY A 525 43.58 12.34 36.53
C GLY A 525 45.02 12.22 37.02
N ALA A 526 45.29 11.19 37.82
CA ALA A 526 46.63 10.95 38.33
C ALA A 526 47.54 10.40 37.23
N GLU A 527 48.76 10.93 37.11
CA GLU A 527 49.80 10.36 36.24
C GLU A 527 50.16 8.94 36.69
N ILE A 528 50.22 8.02 35.73
CA ILE A 528 50.67 6.65 35.95
C ILE A 528 52.21 6.66 36.05
N LEU A 529 52.73 6.57 37.28
CA LEU A 529 54.16 6.69 37.55
C LEU A 529 54.98 5.41 37.28
N PHE A 530 54.31 4.28 36.99
CA PHE A 530 54.92 2.98 36.75
C PHE A 530 54.17 2.24 35.63
N CYS A 531 54.76 2.16 34.43
CA CYS A 531 54.20 1.44 33.28
C CYS A 531 54.79 0.02 33.18
N ILE A 532 53.99 -0.95 32.73
CA ILE A 532 54.41 -2.32 32.38
C ILE A 532 54.36 -2.44 30.84
N ASP A 533 55.29 -3.16 30.22
CA ASP A 533 55.55 -3.06 28.76
C ASP A 533 54.41 -3.57 27.86
N ALA A 534 54.23 -2.85 26.72
CA ALA A 534 53.34 -3.05 25.56
C ALA A 534 52.12 -2.11 25.40
N ASP A 535 51.90 -1.13 26.30
CA ASP A 535 50.89 -0.08 26.12
C ASP A 535 51.47 1.28 25.69
N ALA A 536 50.61 2.13 25.14
CA ALA A 536 50.92 3.39 24.44
C ALA A 536 51.55 4.51 25.30
N CYS A 537 51.77 4.29 26.60
CA CYS A 537 52.19 5.31 27.58
C CYS A 537 53.70 5.54 27.68
N CYS A 538 54.51 4.81 26.91
CA CYS A 538 55.97 4.88 27.02
C CYS A 538 56.56 5.81 25.93
N PRO A 539 57.17 6.96 26.28
CA PRO A 539 57.99 7.69 25.32
C PRO A 539 59.19 6.81 24.96
N ALA A 540 59.49 6.66 23.68
CA ALA A 540 60.60 5.84 23.19
C ALA A 540 61.92 6.21 23.90
N GLY A 541 62.36 5.38 24.85
CA GLY A 541 63.61 5.61 25.58
C GLY A 541 63.72 5.06 27.01
N CYS A 542 62.66 4.53 27.62
CA CYS A 542 62.80 3.85 28.91
C CYS A 542 63.44 2.46 28.70
N SER A 543 64.71 2.34 29.09
CA SER A 543 65.38 1.06 29.28
C SER A 543 65.70 0.94 30.75
N ASP A 544 65.13 -0.03 31.46
CA ASP A 544 65.65 -0.41 32.77
C ASP A 544 66.03 -1.88 32.81
N ALA A 545 67.26 -2.12 33.23
CA ALA A 545 67.99 -3.38 33.11
C ALA A 545 67.72 -4.33 34.28
N ASP A 546 66.57 -4.23 34.94
CA ASP A 546 66.25 -4.95 36.19
C ASP A 546 64.87 -5.64 36.18
N ASP A 547 64.31 -5.98 35.00
CA ASP A 547 63.10 -6.83 34.93
C ASP A 547 63.45 -8.33 35.06
N SER A 548 62.86 -8.96 36.06
CA SER A 548 63.02 -10.38 36.41
C SER A 548 62.26 -11.35 35.51
N ASP A 549 61.48 -10.87 34.54
CA ASP A 549 60.65 -11.73 33.70
C ASP A 549 61.29 -12.12 32.35
N CYS A 550 62.49 -11.62 32.06
CA CYS A 550 63.30 -12.05 30.90
C CYS A 550 64.34 -13.11 31.27
N ALA A 551 63.92 -14.38 31.35
CA ALA A 551 64.84 -15.51 31.31
C ALA A 551 65.19 -15.90 29.84
N PRO A 552 66.48 -16.09 29.48
CA PRO A 552 66.91 -16.20 28.09
C PRO A 552 66.84 -17.65 27.60
N SER A 553 65.74 -18.01 26.95
CA SER A 553 65.65 -19.11 25.99
C SER A 553 64.23 -19.06 25.43
N VAL A 554 64.03 -18.81 24.14
CA VAL A 554 63.93 -19.88 23.15
C VAL A 554 64.17 -19.29 21.75
N VAL A 555 65.00 -19.98 20.97
CA VAL A 555 65.23 -19.75 19.54
C VAL A 555 64.21 -20.55 18.72
N CYS A 556 63.68 -19.97 17.65
CA CYS A 556 62.75 -20.63 16.70
C CYS A 556 63.43 -21.72 15.84
N GLY A 557 62.76 -22.86 15.65
CA GLY A 557 63.05 -23.83 14.59
C GLY A 557 62.16 -25.10 14.62
N ASP A 558 61.49 -25.37 13.49
CA ASP A 558 60.94 -26.66 13.00
C ASP A 558 59.65 -27.26 13.59
N GLY A 559 58.59 -26.46 13.70
CA GLY A 559 57.20 -26.94 13.54
C GLY A 559 56.76 -28.18 14.36
N VAL A 560 56.13 -27.87 15.51
CA VAL A 560 55.26 -28.70 16.39
C VAL A 560 55.98 -29.52 17.48
N CYS A 561 55.56 -29.63 18.75
CA CYS A 561 54.84 -28.84 19.79
C CYS A 561 55.00 -29.66 21.10
N ALA A 562 55.03 -29.04 22.28
CA ALA A 562 54.51 -29.66 23.52
C ALA A 562 54.26 -28.56 24.57
N GLY A 563 53.02 -28.48 25.07
CA GLY A 563 52.51 -27.37 25.88
C GLY A 563 52.94 -27.34 27.33
N ASP A 564 52.67 -26.21 27.97
CA ASP A 564 52.90 -25.96 29.38
C ASP A 564 51.72 -26.38 30.24
N GLU A 565 52.07 -26.85 31.43
CA GLU A 565 51.36 -27.82 32.24
C GLU A 565 50.39 -27.22 33.26
N ALA A 566 49.38 -28.05 33.58
CA ALA A 566 48.90 -28.38 34.92
C ALA A 566 48.85 -27.27 36.01
N GLY A 567 47.64 -26.77 36.21
CA GLY A 567 47.03 -26.73 37.54
C GLY A 567 46.96 -25.37 38.23
N GLU A 568 45.96 -24.55 37.86
CA GLU A 568 44.87 -24.05 38.73
C GLU A 568 43.94 -23.10 37.94
N SER A 569 42.75 -22.83 38.49
CA SER A 569 41.45 -22.75 37.81
C SER A 569 41.03 -21.42 37.15
N CYS A 570 40.46 -21.48 35.94
CA CYS A 570 39.58 -20.44 35.37
C CYS A 570 38.14 -20.66 35.84
N ASN A 571 37.64 -19.85 36.77
CA ASN A 571 36.22 -19.75 37.12
C ASN A 571 35.90 -18.36 37.68
N THR A 572 35.72 -17.38 36.81
CA THR A 572 35.02 -16.12 37.15
C THR A 572 34.31 -15.60 35.90
N CYS A 573 32.99 -15.80 35.82
CA CYS A 573 32.12 -14.95 35.00
C CYS A 573 31.74 -13.71 35.83
N SER A 574 31.68 -12.56 35.16
CA SER A 574 31.18 -11.28 35.69
C SER A 574 29.73 -11.39 36.17
N VAL A 575 29.33 -10.46 37.03
CA VAL A 575 28.10 -10.36 37.83
C VAL A 575 26.80 -10.11 37.04
N ASP A 576 26.79 -10.26 35.71
CA ASP A 576 25.74 -9.71 34.85
C ASP A 576 24.80 -10.73 34.18
N CYS A 577 24.72 -11.97 34.68
CA CYS A 577 23.78 -12.99 34.19
C CYS A 577 22.80 -13.46 35.28
N ALA A 578 21.48 -13.38 35.03
CA ALA A 578 20.44 -13.92 35.91
C ALA A 578 19.76 -15.16 35.30
N CYS A 579 19.70 -16.29 36.02
CA CYS A 579 18.91 -17.46 35.63
C CYS A 579 17.46 -17.33 36.15
N ILE A 580 16.44 -17.43 35.29
CA ILE A 580 15.05 -17.45 35.74
C ILE A 580 14.71 -18.80 36.38
N GLY A 581 14.26 -18.80 37.64
CA GLY A 581 13.57 -19.93 38.28
C GLY A 581 14.40 -20.89 39.15
N LYS A 582 15.73 -20.77 39.25
CA LYS A 582 16.59 -21.50 40.23
C LYS A 582 17.88 -20.74 40.57
N ASN A 583 18.52 -21.12 41.69
CA ASN A 583 19.80 -20.54 42.14
C ASN A 583 20.99 -21.02 41.29
N CYS A 584 21.85 -20.08 40.89
CA CYS A 584 23.17 -20.34 40.31
C CYS A 584 24.03 -21.16 41.28
N LYS A 585 24.63 -22.25 40.80
CA LYS A 585 25.64 -23.00 41.55
C LYS A 585 26.80 -23.32 40.61
N ASN A 586 27.97 -22.76 40.92
CA ASN A 586 29.21 -22.94 40.15
C ASN A 586 29.14 -22.46 38.68
N GLY A 587 28.50 -21.31 38.42
CA GLY A 587 28.68 -20.60 37.15
C GLY A 587 27.96 -21.17 35.91
N CYS A 588 27.04 -22.13 36.05
CA CYS A 588 26.20 -22.59 34.95
C CYS A 588 24.71 -22.58 35.33
N CYS A 589 23.85 -22.04 34.46
CA CYS A 589 22.42 -22.36 34.49
C CYS A 589 22.26 -23.80 33.96
N GLY A 590 22.02 -24.79 34.83
CA GLY A 590 21.92 -26.18 34.39
C GLY A 590 20.75 -26.39 33.41
N ASN A 591 21.02 -26.92 32.20
CA ASN A 591 20.08 -27.31 31.13
C ASN A 591 18.88 -26.38 30.86
N GLY A 592 18.98 -25.10 31.18
CA GLY A 592 17.95 -24.08 30.90
C GLY A 592 18.54 -22.97 30.04
N SER A 593 17.74 -22.47 29.10
CA SER A 593 18.11 -21.41 28.16
C SER A 593 18.40 -20.09 28.88
N CYS A 594 19.40 -19.33 28.38
CA CYS A 594 19.64 -17.94 28.76
C CYS A 594 19.01 -17.01 27.69
N GLU A 595 18.31 -15.96 28.09
CA GLU A 595 17.93 -14.85 27.19
C GLU A 595 18.86 -13.65 27.41
N LYS A 596 19.16 -12.94 26.31
CA LYS A 596 19.90 -11.67 26.32
C LYS A 596 19.08 -10.61 27.06
N SER A 597 19.68 -9.85 27.98
CA SER A 597 19.14 -8.51 28.28
C SER A 597 19.54 -7.56 27.14
N GLU A 598 18.64 -6.64 26.81
CA GLU A 598 18.68 -5.81 25.60
C GLU A 598 19.83 -4.79 25.51
N THR A 599 20.87 -4.88 26.34
CA THR A 599 21.91 -3.85 26.43
C THR A 599 23.37 -4.35 26.42
N ALA A 600 23.65 -5.61 26.05
CA ALA A 600 25.04 -6.12 26.06
C ALA A 600 25.47 -6.86 24.78
N SER A 601 26.32 -6.20 23.99
CA SER A 601 27.15 -6.81 22.94
C SER A 601 28.33 -7.56 23.55
N GLY A 602 28.13 -8.82 23.99
CA GLY A 602 29.23 -9.57 24.62
C GLY A 602 29.04 -11.05 24.96
N CYS A 603 27.97 -11.73 24.53
CA CYS A 603 27.84 -13.18 24.79
C CYS A 603 28.64 -14.01 23.75
N PRO A 604 29.52 -14.95 24.18
CA PRO A 604 30.19 -15.90 23.29
C PRO A 604 29.17 -16.81 22.58
N ALA A 605 29.44 -17.15 21.31
CA ALA A 605 28.55 -17.94 20.46
C ALA A 605 28.37 -19.41 20.90
N ASP A 606 29.12 -19.85 21.91
CA ASP A 606 29.24 -21.26 22.28
C ASP A 606 28.21 -21.69 23.34
N CYS A 607 27.19 -20.87 23.61
CA CYS A 607 26.05 -21.17 24.48
C CYS A 607 24.74 -21.34 23.69
N LEU A 608 24.77 -22.20 22.66
CA LEU A 608 23.59 -22.80 22.01
C LEU A 608 23.46 -24.28 22.38
#